data_AF-A0ABD6M838-F1
#
_entry.id   AF-A0ABD6M838-F1
#
_cell.length_a   1.000
_cell.length_b   1.000
_cell.length_c   1.000
_cell.angle_alpha   90.00
_cell.angle_beta   90.00
_cell.angle_gamma   90.00
#
_symmetry.space_group_name_H-M   'P 1'
#
loop_
_entity.id
_entity.type
_entity.pdbx_description
1 polymer ?
#
loop_
_entity_poly.entity_id
_entity_poly.type
_entity_poly.pdbx_seq_one_letter_code
_entity_poly.pdbx_strand_id
1 'polypeptide(L)'
;MEHIQALLAPIQADNPCGDSIRYSPEFDRLVAARQQDDETLPTGVWQSTPRRADWDEVANIATLLTKTLSKDLVIMGWLGEAWIRIRGLAALPDALALVTLALEHYPEELHPQIKEGDYDYRAAPLCWIAQHYATLVAEASLFIAHGETVSLTQWQQGKFSDIPLPGADEAPLQPLASSIEWLKRLNAVCQSWPEASAPSFSLLEQKIKTCLQALGGSALPVQPQSVSEESAPTFSNNATFTHREEAYLMIKQVADYLARTEPHSPVPYLLYRAFAWGHTPLPELLSELINSDESARRLWRQLGVLP
;
A
#
# COMPACT_ATOMS: atom_id res chain seq x y z
N MET A 1 6.27 -19.58 14.40
CA MET A 1 5.14 -20.18 13.65
C MET A 1 3.95 -20.60 14.50
N GLU A 2 4.10 -21.09 15.75
CA GLU A 2 2.96 -21.50 16.60
C GLU A 2 1.88 -20.41 16.76
N HIS A 3 2.29 -19.14 16.89
CA HIS A 3 1.35 -18.03 17.00
C HIS A 3 0.50 -17.84 15.71
N ILE A 4 1.05 -18.11 14.53
CA ILE A 4 0.32 -18.08 13.25
C ILE A 4 -0.65 -19.25 13.17
N GLN A 5 -0.23 -20.45 13.59
CA GLN A 5 -1.13 -21.61 13.63
C GLN A 5 -2.34 -21.35 14.54
N ALA A 6 -2.14 -20.69 15.68
CA ALA A 6 -3.23 -20.30 16.57
C ALA A 6 -4.18 -19.26 15.94
N LEU A 7 -3.69 -18.38 15.05
CA LEU A 7 -4.54 -17.47 14.27
C LEU A 7 -5.36 -18.20 13.21
N LEU A 8 -4.83 -19.28 12.66
CA LEU A 8 -5.45 -20.07 11.60
C LEU A 8 -6.28 -21.26 12.09
N ALA A 9 -6.44 -21.43 13.41
CA ALA A 9 -7.38 -22.41 13.95
C ALA A 9 -8.81 -22.09 13.45
N PRO A 10 -9.62 -23.11 13.10
CA PRO A 10 -10.95 -22.89 12.55
C PRO A 10 -11.85 -22.17 13.56
N ILE A 11 -12.65 -21.21 13.09
CA ILE A 11 -13.59 -20.46 13.94
C ILE A 11 -14.75 -21.35 14.37
N GLN A 12 -15.32 -22.10 13.43
CA GLN A 12 -16.37 -23.09 13.66
C GLN A 12 -16.09 -24.34 12.80
N ALA A 13 -16.60 -25.51 13.22
CA ALA A 13 -16.37 -26.76 12.50
C ALA A 13 -16.93 -26.74 11.07
N ASP A 14 -18.14 -26.20 10.89
CA ASP A 14 -18.83 -26.15 9.59
C ASP A 14 -18.61 -24.81 8.85
N ASN A 15 -17.97 -23.84 9.49
CA ASN A 15 -17.61 -22.55 8.91
C ASN A 15 -16.22 -22.11 9.43
N PRO A 16 -15.14 -22.74 8.94
CA PRO A 16 -13.81 -22.55 9.51
C PRO A 16 -13.28 -21.11 9.34
N CYS A 17 -13.74 -20.41 8.30
CA CYS A 17 -13.39 -19.02 8.04
C CYS A 17 -14.34 -17.99 8.66
N GLY A 18 -15.45 -18.42 9.26
CA GLY A 18 -16.48 -17.51 9.76
C GLY A 18 -17.14 -16.70 8.65
N ASP A 19 -17.95 -15.71 9.04
CA ASP A 19 -18.65 -14.85 8.09
C ASP A 19 -17.79 -13.65 7.66
N SER A 20 -18.10 -13.06 6.51
CA SER A 20 -17.48 -11.79 6.13
C SER A 20 -18.00 -10.67 7.04
N ILE A 21 -17.09 -9.95 7.68
CA ILE A 21 -17.44 -8.90 8.66
C ILE A 21 -17.26 -7.48 8.11
N ARG A 22 -17.14 -7.31 6.79
CA ARG A 22 -16.79 -6.02 6.15
C ARG A 22 -17.73 -4.85 6.47
N TYR A 23 -18.98 -5.13 6.81
CA TYR A 23 -20.00 -4.14 7.17
C TYR A 23 -20.45 -4.26 8.63
N SER A 24 -19.59 -4.82 9.47
CA SER A 24 -19.87 -5.02 10.90
C SER A 24 -19.31 -3.88 11.75
N PRO A 25 -19.92 -3.60 12.92
CA PRO A 25 -19.36 -2.68 13.90
C PRO A 25 -17.94 -3.06 14.36
N GLU A 26 -17.62 -4.35 14.36
CA GLU A 26 -16.30 -4.88 14.72
C GLU A 26 -15.23 -4.47 13.71
N PHE A 27 -15.57 -4.51 12.42
CA PHE A 27 -14.69 -4.01 11.35
C PHE A 27 -14.56 -2.49 11.38
N ASP A 28 -15.65 -1.76 11.67
CA ASP A 28 -15.61 -0.30 11.82
C ASP A 28 -14.65 0.15 12.94
N ARG A 29 -14.59 -0.61 14.04
CA ARG A 29 -13.61 -0.36 15.11
C ARG A 29 -12.17 -0.52 14.64
N LEU A 30 -11.90 -1.57 13.84
CA LEU A 30 -10.57 -1.77 13.26
C LEU A 30 -10.20 -0.62 12.32
N VAL A 31 -11.15 -0.18 11.47
CA VAL A 31 -10.97 0.98 10.59
C VAL A 31 -10.66 2.24 11.41
N ALA A 32 -11.42 2.50 12.49
CA ALA A 32 -11.22 3.66 13.34
C ALA A 32 -9.85 3.66 14.06
N ALA A 33 -9.39 2.50 14.54
CA ALA A 33 -8.08 2.36 15.19
C ALA A 33 -6.91 2.62 14.20
N ARG A 34 -7.10 2.26 12.93
CA ARG A 34 -6.11 2.46 11.87
C ARG A 34 -6.09 3.90 11.31
N GLN A 35 -7.11 4.73 11.61
CA GLN A 35 -7.16 6.10 11.10
C GLN A 35 -6.03 6.95 11.67
N GLN A 36 -5.31 7.60 10.76
CA GLN A 36 -4.29 8.60 11.06
C GLN A 36 -4.64 9.90 10.32
N ASP A 37 -4.59 11.02 11.01
CA ASP A 37 -4.79 12.35 10.42
C ASP A 37 -3.54 12.77 9.64
N ASP A 38 -3.74 13.48 8.52
CA ASP A 38 -2.65 14.06 7.73
C ASP A 38 -2.11 15.32 8.43
N GLU A 39 -0.93 15.19 9.04
CA GLU A 39 -0.26 16.27 9.77
C GLU A 39 0.22 17.43 8.85
N THR A 40 0.18 17.26 7.51
CA THR A 40 0.58 18.30 6.54
C THR A 40 -0.56 19.25 6.17
N LEU A 41 -1.80 18.93 6.54
CA LEU A 41 -2.95 19.78 6.27
C LEU A 41 -3.00 20.96 7.26
N PRO A 42 -3.33 22.19 6.80
CA PRO A 42 -3.48 23.34 7.68
C PRO A 42 -4.58 23.06 8.71
N THR A 43 -4.21 22.93 9.98
CA THR A 43 -5.17 22.85 11.07
C THR A 43 -5.82 24.23 11.19
N GLY A 44 -7.09 24.34 10.81
CA GLY A 44 -7.86 25.58 10.98
C GLY A 44 -8.03 25.97 12.45
N VAL A 45 -8.98 26.86 12.74
CA VAL A 45 -9.28 27.33 14.12
C VAL A 45 -9.71 26.19 15.08
N TRP A 46 -10.01 25.00 14.54
CA TRP A 46 -10.28 23.78 15.30
C TRP A 46 -8.98 23.03 15.59
N GLN A 47 -8.40 23.29 16.76
CA GLN A 47 -7.25 22.54 17.26
C GLN A 47 -7.72 21.19 17.81
N SER A 48 -7.59 20.12 17.04
CA SER A 48 -7.61 18.75 17.58
C SER A 48 -6.17 18.22 17.62
N THR A 49 -5.84 17.43 18.65
CA THR A 49 -4.64 16.60 18.62
C THR A 49 -4.72 15.67 17.42
N PRO A 50 -3.73 15.67 16.49
CA PRO A 50 -3.71 14.78 15.35
C PRO A 50 -3.90 13.35 15.81
N ARG A 51 -4.89 12.64 15.26
CA ARG A 51 -5.07 11.23 15.54
C ARG A 51 -3.91 10.47 14.90
N ARG A 52 -3.11 9.81 15.73
CA ARG A 52 -2.12 8.84 15.28
C ARG A 52 -2.73 7.45 15.40
N ALA A 53 -2.50 6.62 14.39
CA ALA A 53 -2.92 5.23 14.46
C ALA A 53 -2.22 4.55 15.66
N ASP A 54 -3.00 3.88 16.49
CA ASP A 54 -2.49 3.04 17.57
C ASP A 54 -2.26 1.64 16.99
N TRP A 55 -1.03 1.38 16.54
CA TRP A 55 -0.71 0.13 15.87
C TRP A 55 -0.82 -1.09 16.80
N ASP A 56 -0.60 -0.92 18.11
CA ASP A 56 -0.82 -1.98 19.09
C ASP A 56 -2.30 -2.32 19.18
N GLU A 57 -3.18 -1.32 19.22
CA GLU A 57 -4.63 -1.54 19.20
C GLU A 57 -5.10 -2.16 17.88
N VAL A 58 -4.57 -1.72 16.73
CA VAL A 58 -4.85 -2.35 15.42
C VAL A 58 -4.45 -3.83 15.46
N ALA A 59 -3.27 -4.17 15.96
CA ALA A 59 -2.81 -5.54 16.07
C ALA A 59 -3.68 -6.39 17.01
N ASN A 60 -4.13 -5.81 18.14
CA ASN A 60 -5.00 -6.48 19.10
C ASN A 60 -6.38 -6.77 18.51
N ILE A 61 -7.03 -5.76 17.92
CA ILE A 61 -8.34 -5.91 17.29
C ILE A 61 -8.25 -6.90 16.14
N ALA A 62 -7.33 -6.73 15.19
CA ALA A 62 -7.23 -7.61 14.03
C ALA A 62 -6.90 -9.06 14.42
N THR A 63 -6.09 -9.28 15.47
CA THR A 63 -5.85 -10.61 16.05
C THR A 63 -7.13 -11.23 16.60
N LEU A 64 -7.91 -10.46 17.37
CA LEU A 64 -9.18 -10.93 17.93
C LEU A 64 -10.17 -11.31 16.83
N LEU A 65 -10.35 -10.44 15.83
CA LEU A 65 -11.25 -10.68 14.70
C LEU A 65 -10.84 -11.93 13.92
N THR A 66 -9.54 -12.06 13.62
CA THR A 66 -8.98 -13.23 12.93
C THR A 66 -9.25 -14.52 13.70
N LYS A 67 -9.13 -14.50 15.03
CA LYS A 67 -9.34 -15.70 15.86
C LYS A 67 -10.80 -16.09 16.03
N THR A 68 -11.71 -15.12 16.06
CA THR A 68 -13.05 -15.33 16.62
C THR A 68 -14.20 -15.11 15.64
N LEU A 69 -14.00 -14.30 14.59
CA LEU A 69 -15.11 -13.85 13.73
C LEU A 69 -14.89 -14.14 12.25
N SER A 70 -13.70 -13.81 11.71
CA SER A 70 -13.48 -13.93 10.27
C SER A 70 -12.02 -14.17 9.90
N LYS A 71 -11.77 -15.17 9.05
CA LYS A 71 -10.49 -15.31 8.33
C LYS A 71 -10.59 -14.49 7.04
N ASP A 72 -10.06 -13.28 7.09
CA ASP A 72 -10.17 -12.31 5.99
C ASP A 72 -8.80 -11.71 5.65
N LEU A 73 -8.44 -11.75 4.37
CA LEU A 73 -7.17 -11.25 3.83
C LEU A 73 -6.97 -9.76 4.06
N VAL A 74 -8.03 -8.95 4.08
CA VAL A 74 -7.94 -7.52 4.40
C VAL A 74 -7.50 -7.34 5.84
N ILE A 75 -8.15 -8.05 6.77
CA ILE A 75 -7.83 -7.97 8.21
C ILE A 75 -6.43 -8.52 8.47
N MET A 76 -6.06 -9.64 7.86
CA MET A 76 -4.73 -10.24 7.98
C MET A 76 -3.64 -9.35 7.38
N GLY A 77 -3.93 -8.65 6.27
CA GLY A 77 -3.03 -7.65 5.69
C GLY A 77 -2.82 -6.45 6.62
N TRP A 78 -3.86 -5.97 7.30
CA TRP A 78 -3.73 -4.89 8.28
C TRP A 78 -3.05 -5.35 9.57
N LEU A 79 -3.26 -6.59 9.99
CA LEU A 79 -2.54 -7.20 11.10
C LEU A 79 -1.03 -7.28 10.81
N GLY A 80 -0.66 -7.70 9.60
CA GLY A 80 0.74 -7.74 9.20
C GLY A 80 1.36 -6.34 9.06
N GLU A 81 0.62 -5.34 8.54
CA GLU A 81 1.05 -3.94 8.60
C GLU A 81 1.36 -3.50 10.03
N ALA A 82 0.43 -3.74 10.97
CA ALA A 82 0.60 -3.36 12.37
C ALA A 82 1.85 -4.02 12.97
N TRP A 83 2.08 -5.31 12.71
CA TRP A 83 3.29 -5.99 13.17
C TRP A 83 4.57 -5.38 12.60
N ILE A 84 4.59 -5.01 11.32
CA ILE A 84 5.74 -4.37 10.68
C ILE A 84 5.96 -2.96 11.26
N ARG A 85 4.89 -2.20 11.55
CA ARG A 85 4.98 -0.87 12.18
C ARG A 85 5.53 -0.95 13.61
N ILE A 86 5.17 -1.98 14.38
CA ILE A 86 5.61 -2.16 15.78
C ILE A 86 7.03 -2.74 15.87
N ARG A 87 7.32 -3.79 15.08
CA ARG A 87 8.56 -4.59 15.21
C ARG A 87 9.55 -4.41 14.05
N GLY A 88 9.24 -3.55 13.08
CA GLY A 88 10.06 -3.33 11.90
C GLY A 88 10.16 -4.57 11.01
N LEU A 89 11.29 -4.68 10.31
CA LEU A 89 11.55 -5.76 9.33
C LEU A 89 11.56 -7.16 9.95
N ALA A 90 11.73 -7.28 11.27
CA ALA A 90 11.68 -8.55 11.97
C ALA A 90 10.30 -9.23 11.89
N ALA A 91 9.22 -8.47 11.70
CA ALA A 91 7.86 -8.99 11.60
C ALA A 91 7.45 -9.38 10.17
N LEU A 92 8.21 -9.01 9.14
CA LEU A 92 7.85 -9.25 7.75
C LEU A 92 7.62 -10.74 7.42
N PRO A 93 8.43 -11.70 7.91
CA PRO A 93 8.19 -13.12 7.69
C PRO A 93 6.82 -13.57 8.23
N ASP A 94 6.47 -13.17 9.45
CA ASP A 94 5.22 -13.58 10.09
C ASP A 94 4.01 -12.97 9.37
N ALA A 95 4.12 -11.70 8.93
CA ALA A 95 3.09 -11.03 8.16
C ALA A 95 2.81 -11.73 6.81
N LEU A 96 3.87 -12.13 6.09
CA LEU A 96 3.74 -12.88 4.85
C LEU A 96 3.24 -14.31 5.10
N ALA A 97 3.78 -14.98 6.12
CA ALA A 97 3.39 -16.34 6.47
C ALA A 97 1.92 -16.44 6.85
N LEU A 98 1.36 -15.45 7.56
CA LEU A 98 -0.07 -15.42 7.90
C LEU A 98 -0.93 -15.53 6.65
N VAL A 99 -0.67 -14.68 5.66
CA VAL A 99 -1.46 -14.59 4.43
C VAL A 99 -1.25 -15.82 3.55
N THR A 100 0.00 -16.26 3.38
CA THR A 100 0.32 -17.47 2.60
C THR A 100 -0.35 -18.71 3.19
N LEU A 101 -0.21 -18.93 4.49
CA LEU A 101 -0.76 -20.11 5.15
C LEU A 101 -2.29 -20.05 5.22
N ALA A 102 -2.89 -18.86 5.35
CA ALA A 102 -4.35 -18.71 5.27
C ALA A 102 -4.90 -19.16 3.92
N LEU A 103 -4.27 -18.73 2.82
CA LEU A 103 -4.65 -19.14 1.46
C LEU A 103 -4.48 -20.64 1.22
N GLU A 104 -3.41 -21.23 1.77
CA GLU A 104 -3.17 -22.68 1.64
C GLU A 104 -4.12 -23.52 2.48
N HIS A 105 -4.47 -23.04 3.68
CA HIS A 105 -5.32 -23.79 4.61
C HIS A 105 -6.80 -23.68 4.24
N TYR A 106 -7.22 -22.54 3.68
CA TYR A 106 -8.60 -22.23 3.34
C TYR A 106 -8.73 -21.72 1.89
N PRO A 107 -8.36 -22.52 0.89
CA PRO A 107 -8.33 -22.08 -0.51
C PRO A 107 -9.70 -21.72 -1.06
N GLU A 108 -10.81 -22.20 -0.48
CA GLU A 108 -12.16 -21.88 -0.94
C GLU A 108 -12.87 -20.91 0.01
N GLU A 109 -12.75 -21.12 1.32
CA GLU A 109 -13.56 -20.48 2.35
C GLU A 109 -13.05 -19.09 2.77
N LEU A 110 -11.76 -18.79 2.56
CA LEU A 110 -11.13 -17.55 3.01
C LEU A 110 -11.77 -16.31 2.39
N HIS A 111 -11.97 -15.26 3.19
CA HIS A 111 -12.52 -13.99 2.71
C HIS A 111 -11.42 -13.07 2.14
N PRO A 112 -11.70 -12.29 1.09
CA PRO A 112 -12.88 -12.36 0.23
C PRO A 112 -12.92 -13.66 -0.58
N GLN A 113 -14.10 -14.28 -0.68
CA GLN A 113 -14.26 -15.54 -1.42
C GLN A 113 -14.24 -15.31 -2.94
N ILE A 114 -13.70 -16.28 -3.69
CA ILE A 114 -13.82 -16.33 -5.16
C ILE A 114 -15.26 -16.66 -5.50
N LYS A 115 -15.90 -15.85 -6.34
CA LYS A 115 -17.30 -16.04 -6.74
C LYS A 115 -17.37 -16.29 -8.24
N GLU A 116 -17.93 -17.43 -8.66
CA GLU A 116 -18.12 -17.76 -10.07
C GLU A 116 -16.83 -17.68 -10.92
N GLY A 117 -15.67 -17.94 -10.31
CA GLY A 117 -14.36 -17.83 -10.96
C GLY A 117 -13.82 -16.41 -11.09
N ASP A 118 -14.46 -15.41 -10.48
CA ASP A 118 -13.95 -14.05 -10.35
C ASP A 118 -12.97 -13.97 -9.16
N TYR A 119 -11.71 -13.72 -9.48
CA TYR A 119 -10.61 -13.62 -8.51
C TYR A 119 -10.36 -12.19 -8.06
N ASP A 120 -10.96 -11.17 -8.67
CA ASP A 120 -10.57 -9.76 -8.48
C ASP A 120 -10.72 -9.32 -7.01
N TYR A 121 -11.81 -9.72 -6.35
CA TYR A 121 -12.04 -9.40 -4.95
C TYR A 121 -11.03 -10.08 -4.01
N ARG A 122 -10.59 -11.30 -4.31
CA ARG A 122 -9.61 -12.01 -3.50
C ARG A 122 -8.18 -11.53 -3.79
N ALA A 123 -7.91 -11.12 -5.03
CA ALA A 123 -6.64 -10.55 -5.45
C ALA A 123 -6.41 -9.14 -4.89
N ALA A 124 -7.45 -8.31 -4.79
CA ALA A 124 -7.30 -6.92 -4.37
C ALA A 124 -6.56 -6.73 -3.02
N PRO A 125 -6.86 -7.48 -1.93
CA PRO A 125 -6.07 -7.42 -0.70
C PRO A 125 -4.61 -7.82 -0.88
N LEU A 126 -4.32 -8.81 -1.74
CA LEU A 126 -2.96 -9.27 -2.01
C LEU A 126 -2.16 -8.24 -2.82
N CYS A 127 -2.78 -7.60 -3.81
CA CYS A 127 -2.21 -6.47 -4.54
C CYS A 127 -1.91 -5.29 -3.60
N TRP A 128 -2.85 -4.99 -2.68
CA TRP A 128 -2.63 -3.96 -1.67
C TRP A 128 -1.47 -4.32 -0.73
N ILE A 129 -1.41 -5.56 -0.23
CA ILE A 129 -0.29 -6.06 0.60
C ILE A 129 1.03 -5.89 -0.15
N ALA A 130 1.10 -6.33 -1.40
CA ALA A 130 2.33 -6.27 -2.20
C ALA A 130 2.85 -4.84 -2.34
N GLN A 131 1.98 -3.89 -2.69
CA GLN A 131 2.36 -2.49 -2.86
C GLN A 131 2.67 -1.82 -1.51
N HIS A 132 1.80 -2.02 -0.53
CA HIS A 132 1.89 -1.34 0.76
C HIS A 132 3.08 -1.83 1.58
N TYR A 133 3.32 -3.15 1.62
CA TYR A 133 4.47 -3.68 2.33
C TYR A 133 5.78 -3.28 1.65
N ALA A 134 5.81 -3.08 0.33
CA ALA A 134 7.01 -2.58 -0.33
C ALA A 134 7.37 -1.17 0.17
N THR A 135 6.37 -0.33 0.40
CA THR A 135 6.54 0.99 1.03
C THR A 135 7.02 0.84 2.48
N LEU A 136 6.38 -0.01 3.28
CA LEU A 136 6.80 -0.25 4.68
C LEU A 136 8.24 -0.76 4.76
N VAL A 137 8.65 -1.67 3.89
CA VAL A 137 10.03 -2.17 3.83
C VAL A 137 11.02 -1.07 3.45
N ALA A 138 10.63 -0.18 2.55
CA ALA A 138 11.49 0.93 2.12
C ALA A 138 11.69 2.01 3.22
N GLU A 139 10.71 2.16 4.10
CA GLU A 139 10.68 3.16 5.19
C GLU A 139 11.16 2.60 6.53
N ALA A 140 11.05 1.30 6.75
CA ALA A 140 11.44 0.67 8.00
C ALA A 140 12.93 0.87 8.30
N SER A 141 13.27 0.91 9.59
CA SER A 141 14.65 0.95 10.06
C SER A 141 15.41 -0.28 9.54
N LEU A 142 16.35 -0.05 8.64
CA LEU A 142 17.20 -1.09 8.07
C LEU A 142 18.34 -1.43 9.03
N PHE A 143 18.96 -0.40 9.61
CA PHE A 143 19.96 -0.51 10.66
C PHE A 143 20.07 0.80 11.46
N ILE A 144 20.74 0.75 12.60
CA ILE A 144 21.04 1.94 13.41
C ILE A 144 22.50 2.31 13.20
N ALA A 145 22.77 3.59 12.94
CA ALA A 145 24.10 4.12 12.81
C ALA A 145 24.24 5.43 13.58
N HIS A 146 25.24 5.52 14.46
CA HIS A 146 25.48 6.69 15.31
C HIS A 146 24.24 7.16 16.12
N GLY A 147 23.34 6.23 16.48
CA GLY A 147 22.09 6.54 17.18
C GLY A 147 20.95 7.01 16.28
N GLU A 148 21.16 7.10 14.96
CA GLU A 148 20.12 7.41 13.97
C GLU A 148 19.67 6.13 13.25
N THR A 149 18.37 6.01 13.02
CA THR A 149 17.80 4.93 12.21
C THR A 149 17.97 5.24 10.73
N VAL A 150 18.59 4.33 9.99
CA VAL A 150 18.75 4.43 8.55
C VAL A 150 17.75 3.50 7.87
N SER A 151 16.88 4.04 7.04
CA SER A 151 15.97 3.30 6.16
C SER A 151 16.61 3.00 4.80
N LEU A 152 16.03 2.06 4.04
CA LEU A 152 16.47 1.77 2.67
C LEU A 152 16.42 3.04 1.80
N THR A 153 15.36 3.84 1.94
CA THR A 153 15.16 5.05 1.13
C THR A 153 16.26 6.08 1.41
N GLN A 154 16.66 6.25 2.66
CA GLN A 154 17.76 7.14 3.05
C GLN A 154 19.11 6.61 2.54
N TRP A 155 19.36 5.31 2.66
CA TRP A 155 20.57 4.68 2.15
C TRP A 155 20.72 4.83 0.63
N GLN A 156 19.63 4.63 -0.13
CA GLN A 156 19.63 4.80 -1.59
C GLN A 156 19.89 6.25 -2.03
N GLN A 157 19.55 7.24 -1.20
CA GLN A 157 19.86 8.65 -1.45
C GLN A 157 21.34 9.00 -1.21
N GLY A 158 22.18 8.03 -0.86
CA GLY A 158 23.61 8.26 -0.56
C GLY A 158 23.85 9.00 0.75
N LYS A 159 22.78 9.31 1.50
CA LYS A 159 22.91 9.72 2.90
C LYS A 159 23.44 8.48 3.62
N PHE A 160 24.61 8.59 4.25
CA PHE A 160 25.28 7.52 5.00
C PHE A 160 26.15 6.52 4.20
N SER A 161 26.65 6.88 3.00
CA SER A 161 27.60 6.05 2.23
C SER A 161 28.91 5.73 2.96
N ASP A 162 29.31 6.59 3.91
CA ASP A 162 30.58 6.49 4.64
C ASP A 162 30.42 5.77 6.00
N ILE A 163 29.21 5.29 6.31
CA ILE A 163 28.91 4.67 7.61
C ILE A 163 29.24 3.16 7.58
N PRO A 164 29.95 2.63 8.59
CA PRO A 164 30.17 1.19 8.72
C PRO A 164 28.85 0.45 8.83
N LEU A 165 28.70 -0.62 8.04
CA LEU A 165 27.54 -1.51 8.13
C LEU A 165 27.40 -2.11 9.54
N PRO A 166 26.17 -2.35 10.01
CA PRO A 166 25.94 -3.01 11.29
C PRO A 166 26.61 -4.39 11.31
N GLY A 167 26.97 -4.85 12.51
CA GLY A 167 27.38 -6.24 12.71
C GLY A 167 26.26 -7.21 12.29
N ALA A 168 26.62 -8.43 11.88
CA ALA A 168 25.67 -9.43 11.38
C ALA A 168 24.51 -9.74 12.37
N ASP A 169 24.74 -9.56 13.67
CA ASP A 169 23.77 -9.82 14.74
C ASP A 169 22.74 -8.69 14.94
N GLU A 170 23.00 -7.49 14.42
CA GLU A 170 22.10 -6.31 14.53
C GLU A 170 21.27 -6.09 13.26
N ALA A 171 21.65 -6.71 12.14
CA ALA A 171 21.00 -6.56 10.86
C ALA A 171 19.81 -7.52 10.69
N PRO A 172 18.67 -7.10 10.10
CA PRO A 172 17.50 -7.95 9.85
C PRO A 172 17.69 -8.95 8.69
N LEU A 173 18.91 -9.50 8.51
CA LEU A 173 19.27 -10.38 7.41
C LEU A 173 18.43 -11.67 7.38
N GLN A 174 18.31 -12.34 8.52
CA GLN A 174 17.55 -13.59 8.61
C GLN A 174 16.04 -13.37 8.35
N PRO A 175 15.37 -12.37 8.96
CA PRO A 175 13.99 -12.04 8.62
C PRO A 175 13.79 -11.70 7.14
N LEU A 176 14.66 -10.89 6.54
CA LEU A 176 14.55 -10.55 5.12
C LEU A 176 14.72 -11.79 4.22
N ALA A 177 15.68 -12.65 4.51
CA ALA A 177 15.88 -13.91 3.76
C ALA A 177 14.66 -14.84 3.88
N SER A 178 14.10 -15.02 5.08
CA SER A 178 12.87 -15.79 5.27
C SER A 178 11.66 -15.20 4.54
N SER A 179 11.59 -13.87 4.46
CA SER A 179 10.52 -13.18 3.73
C SER A 179 10.53 -13.50 2.23
N ILE A 180 11.71 -13.66 1.62
CA ILE A 180 11.84 -14.10 0.22
C ILE A 180 11.26 -15.50 0.03
N GLU A 181 11.52 -16.44 0.94
CA GLU A 181 10.96 -17.79 0.85
C GLU A 181 9.44 -17.79 1.00
N TRP A 182 8.89 -16.95 1.88
CA TRP A 182 7.44 -16.79 2.00
C TRP A 182 6.80 -16.16 0.75
N LEU A 183 7.45 -15.18 0.11
CA LEU A 183 6.97 -14.62 -1.15
C LEU A 183 6.97 -15.63 -2.29
N LYS A 184 7.99 -16.48 -2.38
CA LYS A 184 8.01 -17.57 -3.37
C LYS A 184 6.81 -18.50 -3.18
N ARG A 185 6.52 -18.86 -1.92
CA ARG A 185 5.38 -19.70 -1.57
C ARG A 185 4.04 -19.00 -1.87
N LEU A 186 3.91 -17.72 -1.53
CA LEU A 186 2.72 -16.92 -1.84
C LEU A 186 2.47 -16.81 -3.36
N ASN A 187 3.53 -16.58 -4.14
CA ASN A 187 3.49 -16.58 -5.60
C ASN A 187 3.00 -17.94 -6.14
N ALA A 188 3.50 -19.05 -5.59
CA ALA A 188 3.09 -20.38 -6.01
C ALA A 188 1.60 -20.64 -5.76
N VAL A 189 1.05 -20.15 -4.65
CA VAL A 189 -0.40 -20.25 -4.34
C VAL A 189 -1.25 -19.49 -5.38
N CYS A 190 -0.74 -18.35 -5.87
CA CYS A 190 -1.44 -17.53 -6.86
C CYS A 190 -1.18 -17.96 -8.31
N GLN A 191 -0.28 -18.92 -8.55
CA GLN A 191 0.18 -19.28 -9.91
C GLN A 191 -0.94 -19.86 -10.79
N SER A 192 -1.97 -20.47 -10.18
CA SER A 192 -3.12 -21.03 -10.89
C SER A 192 -4.22 -20.01 -11.20
N TRP A 193 -4.08 -18.76 -10.76
CA TRP A 193 -5.09 -17.74 -10.93
C TRP A 193 -5.05 -17.16 -12.36
N PRO A 194 -6.17 -16.64 -12.90
CA PRO A 194 -6.17 -15.98 -14.20
C PRO A 194 -5.18 -14.81 -14.25
N GLU A 195 -4.40 -14.70 -15.33
CA GLU A 195 -3.35 -13.68 -15.47
C GLU A 195 -3.86 -12.25 -15.26
N ALA A 196 -5.08 -11.95 -15.71
CA ALA A 196 -5.70 -10.64 -15.55
C ALA A 196 -5.94 -10.23 -14.08
N SER A 197 -6.11 -11.21 -13.19
CA SER A 197 -6.43 -11.00 -11.77
C SER A 197 -5.28 -11.41 -10.84
N ALA A 198 -4.22 -12.05 -11.36
CA ALA A 198 -3.14 -12.55 -10.54
C ALA A 198 -2.33 -11.39 -9.90
N PRO A 199 -2.14 -11.38 -8.57
CA PRO A 199 -1.35 -10.35 -7.91
C PRO A 199 0.13 -10.48 -8.26
N SER A 200 0.82 -9.34 -8.36
CA SER A 200 2.27 -9.29 -8.55
C SER A 200 2.97 -8.83 -7.27
N PHE A 201 3.96 -9.62 -6.83
CA PHE A 201 4.76 -9.33 -5.64
C PHE A 201 6.19 -8.86 -5.97
N SER A 202 6.48 -8.59 -7.25
CA SER A 202 7.83 -8.27 -7.74
C SER A 202 8.44 -7.03 -7.07
N LEU A 203 7.63 -5.99 -6.84
CA LEU A 203 8.08 -4.75 -6.21
C LEU A 203 8.55 -5.00 -4.77
N LEU A 204 7.76 -5.73 -3.98
CA LEU A 204 8.09 -6.08 -2.61
C LEU A 204 9.34 -6.98 -2.57
N GLU A 205 9.40 -7.99 -3.43
CA GLU A 205 10.57 -8.87 -3.55
C GLU A 205 11.83 -8.08 -3.88
N GLN A 206 11.75 -7.13 -4.81
CA GLN A 206 12.87 -6.26 -5.18
C GLN A 206 13.33 -5.41 -3.98
N LYS A 207 12.40 -4.80 -3.23
CA LYS A 207 12.75 -4.00 -2.04
C LYS A 207 13.46 -4.84 -0.97
N ILE A 208 12.98 -6.05 -0.70
CA ILE A 208 13.63 -6.98 0.26
C ILE A 208 15.02 -7.36 -0.23
N LYS A 209 15.18 -7.67 -1.52
CA LYS A 209 16.48 -7.97 -2.13
C LYS A 209 17.45 -6.79 -2.04
N THR A 210 16.97 -5.56 -2.25
CA THR A 210 17.82 -4.37 -2.09
C THR A 210 18.24 -4.16 -0.63
N CYS A 211 17.35 -4.39 0.34
CA CYS A 211 17.72 -4.38 1.76
C CYS A 211 18.84 -5.41 2.06
N LEU A 212 18.71 -6.64 1.56
CA LEU A 212 19.72 -7.68 1.72
C LEU A 212 21.07 -7.30 1.06
N GLN A 213 21.03 -6.70 -0.13
CA GLN A 213 22.23 -6.21 -0.81
C GLN A 213 22.92 -5.11 -0.01
N ALA A 214 22.14 -4.13 0.47
CA ALA A 214 22.63 -3.02 1.27
C ALA A 214 23.33 -3.51 2.56
N LEU A 215 22.75 -4.52 3.22
CA LEU A 215 23.31 -5.11 4.45
C LEU A 215 24.48 -6.07 4.19
N GLY A 216 24.54 -6.72 3.02
CA GLY A 216 25.55 -7.72 2.66
C GLY A 216 26.91 -7.16 2.23
N GLY A 217 27.13 -5.85 2.30
CA GLY A 217 28.40 -5.21 1.92
C GLY A 217 28.71 -5.27 0.42
N SER A 218 27.75 -5.69 -0.40
CA SER A 218 27.87 -5.49 -1.85
C SER A 218 27.56 -4.02 -2.12
N ALA A 219 28.53 -3.32 -2.72
CA ALA A 219 28.41 -1.92 -3.09
C ALA A 219 27.03 -1.61 -3.69
N LEU A 220 26.57 -0.37 -3.46
CA LEU A 220 25.35 0.23 -4.02
C LEU A 220 24.95 -0.47 -5.32
N PRO A 221 23.70 -0.91 -5.50
CA PRO A 221 23.28 -1.43 -6.79
C PRO A 221 23.71 -0.40 -7.83
N VAL A 222 24.65 -0.80 -8.68
CA VAL A 222 24.95 -0.10 -9.91
C VAL A 222 23.58 0.14 -10.50
N GLN A 223 23.18 1.42 -10.59
CA GLN A 223 22.00 1.83 -11.34
C GLN A 223 21.99 0.96 -12.58
N PRO A 224 20.90 0.22 -12.90
CA PRO A 224 20.89 -0.64 -14.07
C PRO A 224 21.48 0.17 -15.22
N GLN A 225 22.61 -0.33 -15.75
CA GLN A 225 23.29 0.31 -16.87
C GLN A 225 22.22 0.57 -17.91
N SER A 226 22.15 1.85 -18.31
CA SER A 226 21.35 2.37 -19.40
C SER A 226 21.32 1.38 -20.56
N VAL A 227 20.28 0.56 -20.59
CA VAL A 227 19.77 0.03 -21.85
C VAL A 227 19.33 1.27 -22.60
N SER A 228 19.78 1.37 -23.85
CA SER A 228 19.50 2.46 -24.76
C SER A 228 18.00 2.60 -24.97
N GLU A 229 17.32 3.28 -24.06
CA GLU A 229 15.93 3.68 -24.19
C GLU A 229 15.91 5.20 -24.35
N GLU A 230 15.17 5.60 -25.38
CA GLU A 230 14.84 6.99 -25.69
C GLU A 230 14.58 7.79 -24.43
N SER A 231 15.25 8.93 -24.34
CA SER A 231 15.18 9.90 -23.25
C SER A 231 13.74 10.27 -22.88
N ALA A 232 13.20 9.61 -21.86
CA ALA A 232 12.07 10.13 -21.09
C ALA A 232 12.58 11.22 -20.12
N PRO A 233 11.85 12.33 -19.95
CA PRO A 233 12.33 13.46 -19.16
C PRO A 233 12.38 13.10 -17.66
N THR A 234 13.56 13.28 -17.06
CA THR A 234 13.74 13.36 -15.61
C THR A 234 12.93 14.52 -15.04
N PHE A 235 11.88 14.22 -14.27
CA PHE A 235 11.18 15.21 -13.44
C PHE A 235 12.00 15.46 -12.17
N SER A 236 12.51 16.69 -12.03
CA SER A 236 13.00 17.21 -10.75
C SER A 236 11.79 17.59 -9.89
N ASN A 237 11.43 16.71 -8.96
CA ASN A 237 10.40 17.01 -7.96
C ASN A 237 10.92 18.08 -6.99
N ASN A 238 10.53 19.34 -7.24
CA ASN A 238 10.49 20.43 -6.26
C ASN A 238 9.49 21.51 -6.70
N ALA A 239 8.31 21.12 -7.19
CA ALA A 239 7.22 22.08 -7.39
C ALA A 239 6.59 22.38 -6.02
N THR A 240 7.17 23.32 -5.28
CA THR A 240 6.51 23.95 -4.14
C THR A 240 5.59 25.03 -4.70
N PHE A 241 4.28 24.85 -4.57
CA PHE A 241 3.31 25.86 -4.99
C PHE A 241 3.04 26.81 -3.83
N THR A 242 3.28 28.10 -4.05
CA THR A 242 2.97 29.15 -3.08
C THR A 242 1.57 29.71 -3.29
N HIS A 243 1.06 29.60 -4.53
CA HIS A 243 -0.26 30.07 -4.91
C HIS A 243 -1.04 29.00 -5.67
N ARG A 244 -2.35 28.92 -5.39
CA ARG A 244 -3.30 28.01 -6.04
C ARG A 244 -3.22 28.09 -7.58
N GLU A 245 -3.05 29.30 -8.11
CA GLU A 245 -2.93 29.55 -9.55
C GLU A 245 -1.75 28.80 -10.19
N GLU A 246 -0.62 28.69 -9.48
CA GLU A 246 0.58 27.99 -9.97
C GLU A 246 0.30 26.49 -10.17
N ALA A 247 -0.48 25.89 -9.26
CA ALA A 247 -0.89 24.50 -9.37
C ALA A 247 -1.83 24.27 -10.56
N TYR A 248 -2.80 25.17 -10.78
CA TYR A 248 -3.72 25.07 -11.92
C TYR A 248 -3.01 25.28 -13.26
N LEU A 249 -2.06 26.22 -13.33
CA LEU A 249 -1.22 26.38 -14.52
C LEU A 249 -0.37 25.14 -14.81
N MET A 250 0.15 24.47 -13.78
CA MET A 250 0.85 23.20 -13.94
C MET A 250 -0.07 22.10 -14.46
N ILE A 251 -1.29 21.98 -13.93
CA ILE A 251 -2.31 21.04 -14.42
C ILE A 251 -2.58 21.28 -15.91
N LYS A 252 -2.73 22.54 -16.32
CA LYS A 252 -2.91 22.91 -17.73
C LYS A 252 -1.70 22.53 -18.58
N GLN A 253 -0.48 22.77 -18.11
CA GLN A 253 0.74 22.40 -18.83
C GLN A 253 0.85 20.88 -19.04
N VAL A 254 0.50 20.09 -18.03
CA VAL A 254 0.45 18.62 -18.14
C VAL A 254 -0.62 18.18 -19.12
N ALA A 255 -1.82 18.77 -19.06
CA ALA A 255 -2.90 18.49 -20.01
C ALA A 255 -2.49 18.82 -21.46
N ASP A 256 -1.87 19.99 -21.69
CA ASP A 256 -1.38 20.43 -23.00
C ASP A 256 -0.29 19.50 -23.56
N TYR A 257 0.57 18.95 -22.70
CA TYR A 257 1.58 17.97 -23.08
C TYR A 257 0.92 16.64 -23.48
N LEU A 258 0.09 16.06 -22.60
CA LEU A 258 -0.55 14.78 -22.84
C LEU A 258 -1.53 14.81 -24.02
N ALA A 259 -2.21 15.94 -24.26
CA ALA A 259 -3.06 16.09 -25.45
C ALA A 259 -2.28 16.00 -26.77
N ARG A 260 -0.99 16.38 -26.75
CA ARG A 260 -0.10 16.30 -27.92
C ARG A 260 0.54 14.93 -28.08
N THR A 261 0.90 14.27 -26.98
CA THR A 261 1.62 12.99 -26.98
C THR A 261 0.69 11.78 -26.95
N GLU A 262 -0.50 11.92 -26.37
CA GLU A 262 -1.52 10.88 -26.21
C GLU A 262 -2.92 11.39 -26.63
N PRO A 263 -3.14 11.74 -27.91
CA PRO A 263 -4.38 12.39 -28.37
C PRO A 263 -5.65 11.54 -28.24
N HIS A 264 -5.51 10.23 -28.01
CA HIS A 264 -6.62 9.29 -27.80
C HIS A 264 -6.83 8.91 -26.33
N SER A 265 -5.99 9.42 -25.42
CA SER A 265 -6.16 9.22 -23.98
C SER A 265 -7.33 10.07 -23.47
N PRO A 266 -8.17 9.56 -22.54
CA PRO A 266 -9.19 10.37 -21.88
C PRO A 266 -8.60 11.31 -20.82
N VAL A 267 -7.35 11.09 -20.40
CA VAL A 267 -6.70 11.82 -19.30
C VAL A 267 -6.54 13.33 -19.56
N PRO A 268 -6.07 13.79 -20.74
CA PRO A 268 -5.96 15.23 -21.03
C PRO A 268 -7.30 15.96 -20.87
N TYR A 269 -8.40 15.34 -21.30
CA TYR A 269 -9.74 15.92 -21.20
C TYR A 269 -10.19 16.08 -19.75
N LEU A 270 -9.88 15.11 -18.89
CA LEU A 270 -10.17 15.20 -17.46
C LEU A 270 -9.33 16.29 -16.77
N LEU A 271 -8.07 16.43 -17.15
CA LEU A 271 -7.19 17.47 -16.61
C LEU A 271 -7.59 18.87 -17.06
N TYR A 272 -8.00 19.07 -18.31
CA TYR A 272 -8.59 20.34 -18.76
C TYR A 272 -9.86 20.68 -18.00
N ARG A 273 -10.69 19.68 -17.70
CA ARG A 273 -11.90 19.88 -16.90
C ARG A 273 -11.57 20.27 -15.47
N ALA A 274 -10.61 19.60 -14.83
CA ALA A 274 -10.12 19.95 -13.50
C ALA A 274 -9.53 21.37 -13.47
N PHE A 275 -8.80 21.77 -14.52
CA PHE A 275 -8.31 23.14 -14.68
C PHE A 275 -9.45 24.16 -14.75
N ALA A 276 -10.44 23.94 -15.62
CA ALA A 276 -11.57 24.83 -15.78
C ALA A 276 -12.36 25.02 -14.47
N TRP A 277 -12.66 23.92 -13.77
CA TRP A 277 -13.33 23.96 -12.47
C TRP A 277 -12.55 24.73 -11.40
N GLY A 278 -11.22 24.77 -11.52
CA GLY A 278 -10.35 25.56 -10.66
C GLY A 278 -10.70 27.04 -10.60
N HIS A 279 -11.31 27.57 -11.67
CA HIS A 279 -11.69 28.97 -11.84
C HIS A 279 -13.20 29.20 -11.83
N THR A 280 -14.01 28.15 -11.61
CA THR A 280 -15.47 28.26 -11.52
C THR A 280 -15.91 28.48 -10.07
N PRO A 281 -16.75 29.49 -9.77
CA PRO A 281 -17.34 29.64 -8.44
C PRO A 281 -18.12 28.39 -8.01
N LEU A 282 -17.97 27.98 -6.75
CA LEU A 282 -18.57 26.75 -6.23
C LEU A 282 -20.09 26.61 -6.49
N PRO A 283 -20.93 27.66 -6.35
CA PRO A 283 -22.37 27.54 -6.63
C PRO A 283 -22.67 27.20 -8.10
N GLU A 284 -21.87 27.73 -9.02
CA GLU A 284 -22.01 27.48 -10.46
C GLU A 284 -21.52 26.08 -10.81
N LEU A 285 -20.40 25.65 -10.23
CA LEU A 285 -19.87 24.30 -10.38
C LEU A 285 -20.83 23.22 -9.84
N LEU A 286 -21.40 23.43 -8.64
CA LEU A 286 -22.39 22.51 -8.07
C LEU A 286 -23.65 22.44 -8.92
N SER A 287 -24.10 23.57 -9.49
CA SER A 287 -25.22 23.59 -10.43
C SER A 287 -24.91 22.76 -11.68
N GLU A 288 -23.72 22.90 -12.28
CA GLU A 288 -23.28 22.10 -13.42
C GLU A 288 -23.27 20.60 -13.08
N LEU A 289 -22.69 20.23 -11.93
CA LEU A 289 -22.53 18.84 -11.51
C LEU A 289 -23.87 18.16 -11.19
N ILE A 290 -24.74 18.85 -10.44
CA ILE A 290 -26.03 18.31 -9.99
C ILE A 290 -27.05 18.26 -11.14
N ASN A 291 -27.03 19.24 -12.04
CA ASN A 291 -27.97 19.32 -13.16
C ASN A 291 -27.46 18.61 -14.44
N SER A 292 -26.29 17.97 -14.38
CA SER A 292 -25.78 17.14 -15.48
C SER A 292 -26.63 15.86 -15.66
N ASP A 293 -26.56 15.25 -16.85
CA ASP A 293 -27.32 14.03 -17.13
C ASP A 293 -26.91 12.83 -16.23
N GLU A 294 -27.71 11.77 -16.21
CA GLU A 294 -27.49 10.61 -15.32
C GLU A 294 -26.15 9.89 -15.59
N SER A 295 -25.72 9.85 -16.85
CA SER A 295 -24.41 9.32 -17.25
C SER A 295 -23.25 10.10 -16.62
N ALA A 296 -23.30 11.43 -16.71
CA ALA A 296 -22.29 12.31 -16.10
C ALA A 296 -22.31 12.18 -14.58
N ARG A 297 -23.49 12.18 -13.95
CA ARG A 297 -23.62 12.01 -12.48
C ARG A 297 -23.14 10.66 -11.97
N ARG A 298 -23.26 9.59 -12.75
CA ARG A 298 -22.69 8.27 -12.41
C ARG A 298 -21.17 8.30 -12.46
N LEU A 299 -20.59 8.95 -13.47
CA LEU A 299 -19.14 9.15 -13.57
C LEU A 299 -18.62 9.99 -12.39
N TRP A 300 -19.33 11.05 -11.99
CA TRP A 300 -18.93 11.88 -10.85
C TRP A 300 -18.94 11.12 -9.52
N ARG A 301 -19.86 10.17 -9.32
CA ARG A 301 -19.85 9.28 -8.16
C ARG A 301 -18.65 8.32 -8.18
N GLN A 302 -18.32 7.75 -9.35
CA GLN A 302 -17.14 6.88 -9.48
C GLN A 302 -15.82 7.62 -9.22
N LEU A 303 -15.77 8.92 -9.55
CA LEU A 303 -14.62 9.78 -9.31
C LEU A 303 -14.63 10.44 -7.92
N GLY A 304 -15.62 10.15 -7.06
CA GLY A 304 -15.72 10.67 -5.69
C GLY A 304 -16.08 12.16 -5.58
N VAL A 305 -16.60 12.77 -6.65
CA VAL A 305 -16.96 14.20 -6.72
C VAL A 305 -18.37 14.46 -6.20
N LEU A 306 -19.28 13.51 -6.41
CA LEU A 306 -20.63 13.52 -5.84
C LEU A 306 -20.79 12.34 -4.88
N PRO A 307 -21.55 12.50 -3.78
CA PRO A 307 -21.91 11.39 -2.90
C PRO A 307 -22.79 10.35 -3.62
#